data_AF-A0A167DCU9-F1
#
_entry.id   AF-A0A167DCU9-F1
#
_cell.length_a   1.000
_cell.length_b   1.000
_cell.length_c   1.000
_cell.angle_alpha   90.00
_cell.angle_beta   90.00
_cell.angle_gamma   90.00
#
_symmetry.space_group_name_H-M   'P 1'
#
loop_
_entity.id
_entity.type
_entity.pdbx_description
1 polymer ?
#
loop_
_entity_poly.entity_id
_entity_poly.type
_entity_poly.pdbx_seq_one_letter_code
_entity_poly.pdbx_strand_id
1 'polypeptide(L)' 'MLRRRRTHQFKRNTRNTNPNRRRVMLKNIHKKILLRRRIYSLQQLAADTKAAQS' A
#
# COMPACT_ATOMS: atom_id res chain seq x y z
N MET A 1 -8.28 -40.49 -2.04
CA MET A 1 -7.88 -39.37 -1.14
C MET A 1 -8.16 -38.04 -1.84
N LEU A 2 -9.11 -37.26 -1.34
CA LEU A 2 -9.43 -35.93 -1.89
C LEU A 2 -8.16 -35.06 -1.86
N ARG A 3 -7.68 -34.64 -3.03
CA ARG A 3 -6.56 -33.70 -3.17
C ARG A 3 -6.89 -32.46 -2.34
N ARG A 4 -6.16 -32.23 -1.24
CA ARG A 4 -6.22 -31.00 -0.45
C ARG A 4 -5.97 -29.83 -1.41
N ARG A 5 -7.04 -29.12 -1.81
CA ARG A 5 -6.90 -27.84 -2.50
C ARG A 5 -6.22 -26.91 -1.50
N ARG A 6 -4.99 -26.47 -1.79
CA ARG A 6 -4.31 -25.42 -1.02
C ARG A 6 -5.03 -24.09 -1.26
N THR A 7 -6.22 -23.91 -0.70
CA THR A 7 -6.93 -22.61 -0.64
C THR A 7 -6.40 -21.75 0.51
N HIS A 8 -5.36 -22.21 1.21
CA HIS A 8 -4.67 -21.46 2.26
C HIS A 8 -3.72 -20.38 1.69
N GLN A 9 -4.04 -19.79 0.54
CA GLN A 9 -3.56 -18.44 0.26
C GLN A 9 -4.46 -17.48 1.00
N PHE A 10 -3.97 -17.03 2.15
CA PHE A 10 -4.65 -16.04 2.97
C PHE A 10 -4.99 -14.78 2.14
N LYS A 11 -6.28 -14.61 1.89
CA LYS A 11 -7.03 -13.34 1.97
C LYS A 11 -6.55 -12.13 1.17
N ARG A 12 -6.62 -12.21 -0.16
CA ARG A 12 -7.23 -11.20 -1.04
C ARG A 12 -7.11 -11.71 -2.48
N ASN A 13 -8.19 -12.30 -2.96
CA ASN A 13 -8.27 -12.86 -4.30
C ASN A 13 -8.36 -11.72 -5.34
N THR A 14 -7.37 -10.83 -5.43
CA THR A 14 -7.41 -9.63 -6.30
C THR A 14 -7.54 -9.99 -7.78
N ARG A 15 -7.04 -11.16 -8.19
CA ARG A 15 -7.23 -11.70 -9.55
C ARG A 15 -8.68 -12.12 -9.82
N ASN A 16 -9.34 -12.76 -8.86
CA ASN A 16 -10.70 -13.30 -9.01
C ASN A 16 -11.81 -12.39 -8.42
N THR A 17 -11.48 -11.20 -7.92
CA THR A 17 -12.47 -10.20 -7.48
C THR A 17 -13.05 -9.42 -8.64
N ASN A 18 -14.30 -8.98 -8.50
CA ASN A 18 -14.96 -8.07 -9.45
C ASN A 18 -14.01 -6.91 -9.84
N PRO A 19 -13.86 -6.61 -11.16
CA PRO A 19 -12.97 -5.56 -11.65
C PRO A 19 -13.13 -4.20 -10.97
N ASN A 20 -14.36 -3.82 -10.60
CA ASN A 20 -14.64 -2.55 -9.92
C ASN A 20 -14.09 -2.54 -8.49
N ARG A 21 -14.25 -3.64 -7.74
CA ARG A 21 -13.66 -3.76 -6.39
C ARG A 21 -12.13 -3.75 -6.46
N ARG A 22 -11.54 -4.40 -7.47
CA ARG A 22 -10.09 -4.37 -7.71
C ARG A 22 -9.58 -2.95 -7.96
N ARG A 23 -10.26 -2.19 -8.82
CA ARG A 23 -9.94 -0.78 -9.11
C ARG A 23 -9.95 0.09 -7.85
N VAL A 24 -11.00 -0.02 -7.04
CA VAL A 24 -11.13 0.75 -5.78
C VAL A 24 -10.00 0.40 -4.80
N MET A 25 -9.71 -0.90 -4.62
CA MET A 25 -8.62 -1.34 -3.76
C MET A 25 -7.26 -0.78 -4.20
N LEU A 26 -6.94 -0.87 -5.49
CA LEU A 26 -5.69 -0.35 -6.04
C LEU A 26 -5.60 1.18 -5.89
N LYS A 27 -6.68 1.91 -6.16
CA LYS A 27 -6.74 3.37 -5.97
C LYS A 27 -6.46 3.76 -4.51
N ASN A 28 -7.02 3.02 -3.56
CA ASN A 28 -6.81 3.27 -2.13
C ASN A 28 -5.37 2.98 -1.71
N ILE A 29 -4.77 1.89 -2.21
CA ILE A 29 -3.36 1.57 -1.99
C ILE A 29 -2.47 2.68 -2.54
N HIS A 30 -2.73 3.12 -3.78
CA HIS A 30 -1.99 4.20 -4.41
C HIS A 30 -2.05 5.50 -3.60
N LYS A 31 -3.25 5.91 -3.14
CA LYS A 31 -3.40 7.07 -2.26
C LYS A 31 -2.58 6.94 -0.97
N LYS A 32 -2.57 5.77 -0.33
CA LYS A 32 -1.75 5.53 0.88
C LYS A 32 -0.26 5.65 0.59
N ILE A 33 0.22 5.13 -0.54
CA ILE A 33 1.63 5.25 -0.94
C ILE A 33 2.01 6.71 -1.17
N LEU A 34 1.19 7.46 -1.92
CA LEU A 34 1.42 8.89 -2.14
C LEU A 34 1.46 9.68 -0.84
N LEU A 35 0.52 9.43 0.07
CA LEU A 35 0.48 10.10 1.37
C LEU A 35 1.77 9.82 2.18
N ARG A 36 2.23 8.57 2.21
CA ARG A 36 3.48 8.20 2.89
C ARG A 36 4.69 8.90 2.29
N ARG A 37 4.79 8.95 0.96
CA ARG A 37 5.87 9.67 0.27
C ARG A 37 5.88 11.16 0.62
N ARG A 38 4.70 11.79 0.67
CA ARG A 38 4.56 13.19 1.06
C ARG A 38 4.98 13.45 2.51
N ILE A 39 4.57 12.57 3.44
CA ILE A 39 4.99 12.69 4.84
C ILE A 39 6.50 12.53 4.96
N TYR A 40 7.08 11.55 4.28
CA TYR A 40 8.52 11.33 4.26
C TYR A 40 9.29 12.56 3.73
N SER A 41 8.86 13.16 2.62
CA SER A 41 9.51 14.36 2.10
C SER A 41 9.44 15.55 3.05
N LEU A 42 8.31 15.70 3.78
CA LEU A 42 8.18 16.75 4.79
C LEU A 42 9.09 16.50 6.00
N GLN A 43 9.24 15.25 6.42
CA GLN A 43 10.16 14.88 7.49
C GLN A 43 11.62 15.14 7.09
N GLN A 44 12.00 14.84 5.84
CA GLN A 44 13.33 15.13 5.33
C GLN A 44 13.61 16.63 5.32
N LEU A 45 12.70 17.43 4.76
CA LEU A 45 12.80 18.90 4.79
C LEU A 45 12.90 19.45 6.22
N ALA A 46 12.12 18.91 7.15
CA ALA A 46 12.17 19.30 8.56
C ALA A 46 13.49 18.89 9.24
N ALA A 47 14.13 17.81 8.81
CA ALA A 47 15.44 17.39 9.31
C ALA A 47 16.54 18.30 8.75
N ASP A 48 16.53 18.58 7.45
CA ASP A 48 17.52 19.42 6.77
C ASP A 48 17.49 20.86 7.31
N THR A 49 16.29 21.40 7.54
CA THR A 49 16.13 22.74 8.13
C THR A 49 16.63 22.83 9.57
N LYS A 50 16.45 21.78 10.38
CA LYS A 50 17.02 21.72 11.74
C LYS A 50 18.54 21.66 11.70
N ALA A 51 19.12 20.87 10.79
CA ALA A 51 20.56 20.78 10.61
C ALA A 51 21.19 22.09 10.12
N ALA A 52 20.45 22.92 9.36
CA ALA A 52 20.91 24.23 8.92
C ALA A 52 20.85 25.31 10.02
N GLN A 53 20.08 25.09 11.09
CA GLN A 53 19.94 26.03 12.22
C GLN A 53 20.92 25.75 13.36
N SER A 54 21.50 24.55 13.41
CA SER A 54 22.57 24.14 14.34
C SER A 54 23.94 24.50 13.80
#